data_AF-A0A1J1IAT0-F1
#
_entry.id   AF-A0A1J1IAT0-F1
#
_cell.length_a   1.000
_cell.length_b   1.000
_cell.length_c   1.000
_cell.angle_alpha   90.00
_cell.angle_beta   90.00
_cell.angle_gamma   90.00
#
_symmetry.space_group_name_H-M   'P 1'
#
loop_
_entity.id
_entity.type
_entity.pdbx_description
1 polymer ?
#
loop_
_entity_poly.entity_id
_entity_poly.type
_entity_poly.pdbx_seq_one_letter_code
_entity_poly.pdbx_strand_id
1 'polypeptide(L)'
;MTSITVTHSTTIYCNYGFANISFVGNIYQCVAEVSFDGSEVKGVTGVHLLGRQNSDVDHLFVINQNTPEIPKKISEFFPNLRVITWYNSNLERISSDVLNFENLILFGVWLNKITHLDGNLFQNNPKLKSIDFDFNQINSVGSGILDGLNDLEVADFSRNICIDSFANTPETLNDLKWELEYSCAGKTSTRSTTSTMSSSTISVSSELTTTSVIPTPPTPPTTQTTSTGATTKSTAIPTSPTEPSTYPTSTSTPPIPTSPTDTTTQPTAIPTSSTESSTYPSSTSTISTSTNPTETTTRTETTTNSQLDRIDQCLTSCPINANGYLGNRRDCRRYFFCNRGMTNILQCPENQIFDVITAACGDPGNSICIVDYQC
;
A
#
# COMPACT_ATOMS: atom_id res chain seq x y z
N MET A 1 -10.44 38.25 -21.72
CA MET A 1 -10.46 37.23 -20.65
C MET A 1 -9.34 36.26 -20.94
N THR A 2 -8.21 36.38 -20.24
CA THR A 2 -7.15 35.37 -20.27
C THR A 2 -7.67 34.17 -19.47
N SER A 3 -8.00 33.10 -20.15
CA SER A 3 -8.33 31.81 -19.54
C SER A 3 -7.09 31.31 -18.80
N ILE A 4 -7.13 31.36 -17.46
CA ILE A 4 -6.14 30.69 -16.63
C ILE A 4 -6.43 29.20 -16.80
N THR A 5 -5.64 28.53 -17.64
CA THR A 5 -5.59 27.07 -17.67
C THR A 5 -4.93 26.62 -16.38
N VAL A 6 -5.74 26.21 -15.40
CA VAL A 6 -5.25 25.45 -14.25
C VAL A 6 -4.78 24.11 -14.81
N THR A 7 -3.47 23.96 -14.96
CA THR A 7 -2.86 22.66 -15.26
C THR A 7 -3.03 21.80 -14.02
N HIS A 8 -3.99 20.88 -14.09
CA HIS A 8 -4.14 19.84 -13.09
C HIS A 8 -2.94 18.90 -13.29
N SER A 9 -2.19 18.66 -12.21
CA SER A 9 -1.12 17.65 -12.19
C SER A 9 -1.19 16.78 -10.94
N THR A 10 -1.07 15.46 -11.12
CA THR A 10 -0.95 14.53 -10.00
C THR A 10 0.34 14.78 -9.23
N THR A 11 0.21 15.05 -7.94
CA THR A 11 1.35 15.21 -7.01
C THR A 11 1.21 14.23 -5.86
N ILE A 12 2.31 13.58 -5.48
CA ILE A 12 2.38 12.69 -4.32
C ILE A 12 2.99 13.47 -3.16
N TYR A 13 2.26 13.55 -2.05
CA TYR A 13 2.72 14.16 -0.80
C TYR A 13 3.11 13.05 0.15
N CYS A 14 4.41 12.90 0.37
CA CYS A 14 4.97 11.84 1.19
C CYS A 14 5.16 12.28 2.63
N ASN A 15 4.60 11.47 3.53
CA ASN A 15 5.06 11.38 4.89
C ASN A 15 6.05 10.22 5.00
N TYR A 16 7.34 10.54 5.01
CA TYR A 16 8.38 9.51 5.02
C TYR A 16 8.61 8.95 6.43
N GLY A 17 8.84 7.65 6.50
CA GLY A 17 9.10 6.96 7.76
C GLY A 17 9.70 5.59 7.54
N PHE A 18 9.86 4.86 8.63
CA PHE A 18 10.24 3.45 8.59
C PHE A 18 9.02 2.58 8.88
N ALA A 19 9.04 1.38 8.32
CA ALA A 19 8.12 0.33 8.67
C ALA A 19 8.84 -1.01 8.63
N ASN A 20 8.16 -2.04 9.15
CA ASN A 20 8.56 -3.42 9.01
C ASN A 20 7.42 -4.16 8.31
N ILE A 21 7.70 -4.75 7.15
CA ILE A 21 6.74 -5.58 6.43
C ILE A 21 7.23 -7.02 6.46
N SER A 22 6.33 -7.93 6.85
CA SER A 22 6.58 -9.36 6.83
C SER A 22 7.14 -9.80 5.47
N PHE A 23 8.08 -10.74 5.45
CA PHE A 23 8.79 -11.22 4.24
C PHE A 23 9.78 -10.22 3.60
N VAL A 24 9.64 -8.91 3.83
CA VAL A 24 10.49 -7.87 3.21
C VAL A 24 11.53 -7.33 4.21
N GLY A 25 11.16 -7.23 5.49
CA GLY A 25 11.96 -6.69 6.58
C GLY A 25 11.74 -5.20 6.82
N ASN A 26 12.76 -4.54 7.34
CA ASN A 26 12.74 -3.09 7.55
C ASN A 26 12.82 -2.37 6.20
N ILE A 27 11.98 -1.34 6.05
CA ILE A 27 11.82 -0.59 4.81
C ILE A 27 11.72 0.89 5.10
N TYR A 28 12.22 1.71 4.18
CA TYR A 28 11.95 3.14 4.16
C TYR A 28 10.72 3.41 3.30
N GLN A 29 9.69 4.02 3.87
CA GLN A 29 8.39 4.15 3.22
C GLN A 29 7.97 5.60 3.03
N CYS A 30 7.21 5.85 1.97
CA CYS A 30 6.37 7.01 1.79
C CYS A 30 4.92 6.61 2.06
N VAL A 31 4.33 7.14 3.15
CA VAL A 31 2.88 7.14 3.32
C VAL A 31 2.34 8.33 2.54
N ALA A 32 1.65 8.05 1.45
CA ALA A 32 1.33 9.02 0.42
C ALA A 32 -0.10 9.55 0.56
N GLU A 33 -0.22 10.88 0.45
CA GLU A 33 -1.44 11.55 0.02
C GLU A 33 -1.31 11.91 -1.46
N VAL A 34 -2.20 11.40 -2.30
CA VAL A 34 -2.19 11.61 -3.75
C VAL A 34 -3.23 12.66 -4.12
N SER A 35 -2.77 13.81 -4.63
CA SER A 35 -3.66 14.80 -5.28
C SER A 35 -4.02 14.29 -6.68
N PHE A 36 -4.95 13.34 -6.75
CA PHE A 36 -5.29 12.67 -7.99
C PHE A 36 -6.22 13.50 -8.88
N ASP A 37 -5.85 13.67 -10.14
CA ASP A 37 -6.68 14.29 -11.19
C ASP A 37 -6.74 13.46 -12.49
N GLY A 38 -6.22 12.23 -12.46
CA GLY A 38 -6.12 11.35 -13.62
C GLY A 38 -4.89 11.57 -14.50
N SER A 39 -4.03 12.55 -14.22
CA SER A 39 -2.79 12.78 -14.94
C SER A 39 -1.61 11.98 -14.36
N GLU A 40 -0.52 11.91 -15.12
CA GLU A 40 0.76 11.33 -14.65
C GLU A 40 1.32 12.09 -13.46
N VAL A 41 2.11 11.41 -12.60
CA VAL A 41 2.83 12.09 -11.52
C VAL A 41 3.79 13.12 -12.13
N LYS A 42 3.66 14.39 -11.70
CA LYS A 42 4.57 15.48 -12.08
C LYS A 42 5.49 15.92 -10.95
N GLY A 43 5.17 15.53 -9.72
CA GLY A 43 5.98 15.88 -8.56
C GLY A 43 5.74 14.96 -7.38
N VAL A 44 6.79 14.81 -6.58
CA VAL A 44 6.76 14.21 -5.25
C VAL A 44 7.27 15.27 -4.28
N THR A 45 6.57 15.43 -3.15
CA THR A 45 6.93 16.39 -2.11
C THR A 45 6.97 15.70 -0.75
N GLY A 46 7.66 16.31 0.21
CA GLY A 46 7.86 15.77 1.54
C GLY A 46 9.32 15.96 1.97
N VAL A 47 9.59 15.74 3.25
CA VAL A 47 10.95 15.88 3.82
C VAL A 47 11.49 14.51 4.21
N HIS A 48 12.56 14.10 3.55
CA HIS A 48 13.21 12.84 3.85
C HIS A 48 13.92 12.84 5.20
N LEU A 49 14.08 11.64 5.76
CA LEU A 49 14.80 11.40 7.01
C LEU A 49 16.24 11.01 6.69
N LEU A 50 17.18 11.40 7.54
CA LEU A 50 18.56 10.88 7.53
C LEU A 50 19.32 11.08 6.20
N GLY A 51 19.05 12.19 5.50
CA GLY A 51 19.70 12.47 4.21
C GLY A 51 19.28 11.53 3.08
N ARG A 52 18.22 10.73 3.28
CA ARG A 52 17.65 9.88 2.23
C ARG A 52 16.99 10.71 1.13
N GLN A 53 16.71 10.03 0.03
CA GLN A 53 16.06 10.58 -1.15
C GLN A 53 15.02 9.60 -1.71
N ASN A 54 14.29 10.00 -2.74
CA ASN A 54 13.22 9.17 -3.30
C ASN A 54 13.71 7.80 -3.79
N SER A 55 14.95 7.68 -4.26
CA SER A 55 15.52 6.39 -4.67
C SER A 55 15.77 5.43 -3.51
N ASP A 56 15.74 5.89 -2.27
CA ASP A 56 15.88 5.04 -1.08
C ASP A 56 14.53 4.53 -0.57
N VAL A 57 13.41 4.97 -1.16
CA VAL A 57 12.08 4.53 -0.76
C VAL A 57 11.85 3.11 -1.28
N ASP A 58 11.62 2.19 -0.35
CA ASP A 58 11.28 0.80 -0.60
C ASP A 58 9.77 0.60 -0.74
N HIS A 59 8.96 1.44 -0.09
CA HIS A 59 7.51 1.24 0.04
C HIS A 59 6.70 2.50 -0.23
N LEU A 60 5.75 2.38 -1.15
CA LEU A 60 4.73 3.39 -1.39
C LEU A 60 3.40 2.89 -0.82
N PHE A 61 2.88 3.59 0.18
CA PHE A 61 1.65 3.24 0.87
C PHE A 61 0.59 4.32 0.68
N VAL A 62 -0.48 4.00 -0.03
CA VAL A 62 -1.66 4.85 -0.17
C VAL A 62 -2.82 4.23 0.61
N ILE A 63 -3.49 5.03 1.44
CA ILE A 63 -4.51 4.56 2.37
C ILE A 63 -5.67 5.54 2.47
N ASN A 64 -6.91 5.04 2.41
CA ASN A 64 -8.14 5.80 2.67
C ASN A 64 -8.30 7.01 1.74
N GLN A 65 -7.99 6.84 0.45
CA GLN A 65 -8.01 7.92 -0.54
C GLN A 65 -9.09 7.73 -1.61
N ASN A 66 -9.25 8.72 -2.49
CA ASN A 66 -10.10 8.59 -3.67
C ASN A 66 -9.24 8.59 -4.93
N THR A 67 -8.63 7.43 -5.21
CA THR A 67 -7.73 7.22 -6.36
C THR A 67 -8.26 6.04 -7.20
N PRO A 68 -9.20 6.28 -8.14
CA PRO A 68 -9.79 5.21 -8.96
C PRO A 68 -8.79 4.45 -9.84
N GLU A 69 -7.60 5.02 -10.04
CA GLU A 69 -6.48 4.43 -10.77
C GLU A 69 -5.16 4.71 -10.03
N ILE A 70 -4.15 3.88 -10.26
CA ILE A 70 -2.78 4.16 -9.84
C ILE A 70 -2.15 5.15 -10.84
N PRO A 71 -1.59 6.28 -10.39
CA PRO A 71 -0.93 7.24 -11.27
C PRO A 71 0.24 6.64 -12.07
N LYS A 72 0.37 7.05 -13.33
CA LYS A 72 1.53 6.70 -14.16
C LYS A 72 2.79 7.42 -13.69
N LYS A 73 3.96 6.87 -14.06
CA LYS A 73 5.30 7.44 -13.83
C LYS A 73 5.74 7.52 -12.37
N ILE A 74 5.13 6.74 -11.48
CA ILE A 74 5.62 6.59 -10.10
C ILE A 74 7.08 6.10 -10.07
N SER A 75 7.45 5.20 -10.99
CA SER A 75 8.80 4.64 -11.11
C SER A 75 9.86 5.68 -11.50
N GLU A 76 9.49 6.80 -12.11
CA GLU A 76 10.44 7.90 -12.40
C GLU A 76 10.88 8.62 -11.11
N PHE A 77 10.06 8.56 -10.05
CA PHE A 77 10.37 9.16 -8.76
C PHE A 77 10.89 8.14 -7.74
N PHE A 78 10.28 6.95 -7.68
CA PHE A 78 10.66 5.87 -6.76
C PHE A 78 11.13 4.63 -7.55
N PRO A 79 12.36 4.65 -8.12
CA PRO A 79 12.83 3.59 -9.03
C PRO A 79 13.10 2.24 -8.35
N ASN A 80 13.28 2.23 -7.01
CA ASN A 80 13.70 1.04 -6.26
C ASN A 80 12.60 0.45 -5.38
N LEU A 81 11.32 0.75 -5.66
CA LEU A 81 10.21 0.20 -4.87
C LEU A 81 10.24 -1.32 -4.84
N ARG A 82 10.09 -1.85 -3.63
CA ARG A 82 9.96 -3.28 -3.31
C ARG A 82 8.56 -3.63 -2.84
N VAL A 83 7.81 -2.66 -2.33
CA VAL A 83 6.46 -2.85 -1.83
C VAL A 83 5.58 -1.72 -2.34
N ILE A 84 4.41 -2.06 -2.86
CA ILE A 84 3.37 -1.11 -3.21
C ILE A 84 2.08 -1.56 -2.55
N THR A 85 1.48 -0.69 -1.74
CA THR A 85 0.19 -0.96 -1.10
C THR A 85 -0.79 0.18 -1.35
N TRP A 86 -1.99 -0.17 -1.81
CA TRP A 86 -3.09 0.75 -2.10
C TRP A 86 -4.33 0.25 -1.36
N TYR A 87 -4.49 0.68 -0.11
CA TYR A 87 -5.54 0.17 0.76
C TYR A 87 -6.75 1.11 0.78
N ASN A 88 -7.95 0.56 0.66
CA ASN A 88 -9.22 1.29 0.86
C ASN A 88 -9.25 2.65 0.14
N SER A 89 -8.88 2.65 -1.15
CA SER A 89 -8.61 3.88 -1.90
C SER A 89 -9.47 4.05 -3.15
N ASN A 90 -10.63 3.37 -3.19
CA ASN A 90 -11.59 3.38 -4.30
C ASN A 90 -10.99 2.95 -5.65
N LEU A 91 -9.90 2.17 -5.64
CA LEU A 91 -9.23 1.73 -6.87
C LEU A 91 -10.15 0.82 -7.69
N GLU A 92 -10.37 1.15 -8.96
CA GLU A 92 -11.29 0.41 -9.84
C GLU A 92 -10.55 -0.38 -10.92
N ARG A 93 -9.39 0.11 -11.36
CA ARG A 93 -8.61 -0.49 -12.45
C ARG A 93 -7.12 -0.40 -12.17
N ILE A 94 -6.40 -1.40 -12.68
CA ILE A 94 -4.94 -1.48 -12.66
C ILE A 94 -4.52 -1.99 -14.02
N SER A 95 -3.47 -1.40 -14.58
CA SER A 95 -2.89 -1.78 -15.86
C SER A 95 -1.41 -2.12 -15.70
N SER A 96 -0.87 -2.96 -16.57
CA SER A 96 0.53 -3.39 -16.47
C SER A 96 1.55 -2.27 -16.70
N ASP A 97 1.16 -1.15 -17.34
CA ASP A 97 2.03 0.00 -17.59
C ASP A 97 2.35 0.82 -16.33
N VAL A 98 1.53 0.71 -15.27
CA VAL A 98 1.81 1.36 -13.97
C VAL A 98 2.67 0.50 -13.03
N LEU A 99 2.87 -0.78 -13.34
CA LEU A 99 3.65 -1.73 -12.53
C LEU A 99 5.05 -2.02 -13.11
N ASN A 100 5.74 -1.01 -13.63
CA ASN A 100 7.10 -1.18 -14.14
C ASN A 100 8.15 -1.10 -13.01
N PHE A 101 8.20 -2.14 -12.17
CA PHE A 101 9.07 -2.22 -10.99
C PHE A 101 9.75 -3.61 -10.90
N GLU A 102 10.98 -3.70 -11.40
CA GLU A 102 11.74 -4.97 -11.48
C GLU A 102 12.11 -5.54 -10.10
N ASN A 103 12.10 -4.70 -9.07
CA ASN A 103 12.44 -5.07 -7.69
C ASN A 103 11.23 -5.28 -6.79
N LEU A 104 10.01 -5.25 -7.35
CA LEU A 104 8.78 -5.40 -6.60
C LEU A 104 8.66 -6.81 -6.02
N ILE A 105 8.52 -6.89 -4.69
CA ILE A 105 8.39 -8.11 -3.90
C ILE A 105 6.95 -8.30 -3.44
N LEU A 106 6.27 -7.21 -3.08
CA LEU A 106 4.88 -7.24 -2.62
C LEU A 106 4.04 -6.21 -3.36
N PHE A 107 2.89 -6.66 -3.87
CA PHE A 107 1.86 -5.79 -4.43
C PHE A 107 0.52 -6.06 -3.76
N GLY A 108 -0.03 -5.07 -3.07
CA GLY A 108 -1.28 -5.21 -2.35
C GLY A 108 -2.27 -4.08 -2.64
N VAL A 109 -3.50 -4.45 -2.96
CA VAL A 109 -4.58 -3.53 -3.34
C VAL A 109 -5.90 -3.93 -2.69
N TRP A 110 -5.84 -4.44 -1.47
CA TRP A 110 -7.01 -4.95 -0.76
C TRP A 110 -8.00 -3.85 -0.37
N LEU A 111 -9.26 -4.24 -0.22
CA LEU A 111 -10.36 -3.36 0.19
C LEU A 111 -10.66 -2.25 -0.83
N ASN A 112 -10.63 -2.58 -2.12
CA ASN A 112 -10.93 -1.65 -3.22
C ASN A 112 -12.17 -2.09 -4.04
N LYS A 113 -12.26 -1.67 -5.30
CA LYS A 113 -13.41 -1.87 -6.21
C LYS A 113 -12.98 -2.50 -7.54
N ILE A 114 -11.86 -3.22 -7.53
CA ILE A 114 -11.32 -3.83 -8.75
C ILE A 114 -12.27 -4.93 -9.21
N THR A 115 -12.65 -4.90 -10.49
CA THR A 115 -13.59 -5.87 -11.07
C THR A 115 -12.94 -6.83 -12.07
N HIS A 116 -11.82 -6.43 -12.67
CA HIS A 116 -11.11 -7.18 -13.70
C HIS A 116 -9.60 -7.09 -13.48
N LEU A 117 -8.89 -8.18 -13.76
CA LEU A 117 -7.43 -8.21 -13.83
C LEU A 117 -6.98 -8.73 -15.18
N ASP A 118 -6.11 -7.99 -15.87
CA ASP A 118 -5.49 -8.44 -17.11
C ASP A 118 -4.45 -9.54 -16.84
N GLY A 119 -4.41 -10.58 -17.68
CA GLY A 119 -3.48 -11.71 -17.51
C GLY A 119 -2.00 -11.33 -17.56
N ASN A 120 -1.66 -10.16 -18.12
CA ASN A 120 -0.29 -9.65 -18.20
C ASN A 120 0.04 -8.59 -17.14
N LEU A 121 -0.80 -8.41 -16.11
CA LEU A 121 -0.64 -7.37 -15.10
C LEU A 121 0.77 -7.35 -14.48
N PHE A 122 1.33 -8.54 -14.20
CA PHE A 122 2.60 -8.71 -13.50
C PHE A 122 3.78 -9.08 -14.40
N GLN A 123 3.65 -8.92 -15.72
CA GLN A 123 4.70 -9.31 -16.69
C GLN A 123 6.08 -8.68 -16.42
N ASN A 124 6.12 -7.53 -15.73
CA ASN A 124 7.33 -6.79 -15.41
C ASN A 124 7.80 -6.96 -13.94
N ASN A 125 7.19 -7.88 -13.17
CA ASN A 125 7.44 -8.04 -11.74
C ASN A 125 7.82 -9.49 -11.37
N PRO A 126 8.87 -10.09 -11.97
CA PRO A 126 9.19 -11.51 -11.77
C PRO A 126 9.64 -11.86 -10.34
N LYS A 127 9.96 -10.86 -9.51
CA LYS A 127 10.42 -11.03 -8.12
C LYS A 127 9.28 -10.98 -7.08
N LEU A 128 8.03 -10.89 -7.53
CA LEU A 128 6.88 -10.87 -6.62
C LEU A 128 6.83 -12.18 -5.81
N LYS A 129 6.75 -12.01 -4.50
CA LYS A 129 6.56 -13.07 -3.51
C LYS A 129 5.18 -13.04 -2.89
N SER A 130 4.55 -11.86 -2.85
CA SER A 130 3.23 -11.70 -2.27
C SER A 130 2.36 -10.78 -3.13
N ILE A 131 1.15 -11.25 -3.42
CA ILE A 131 0.09 -10.43 -4.02
C ILE A 131 -1.15 -10.49 -3.14
N ASP A 132 -1.81 -9.35 -2.98
CA ASP A 132 -3.01 -9.24 -2.14
C ASP A 132 -4.09 -8.42 -2.86
N PHE A 133 -5.16 -9.10 -3.24
CA PHE A 133 -6.37 -8.58 -3.88
C PHE A 133 -7.61 -8.78 -3.02
N ASP A 134 -7.43 -9.06 -1.74
CA ASP A 134 -8.51 -9.34 -0.82
C ASP A 134 -9.58 -8.23 -0.82
N PHE A 135 -10.85 -8.61 -0.64
CA PHE A 135 -11.96 -7.67 -0.48
C PHE A 135 -12.08 -6.68 -1.66
N ASN A 136 -12.07 -7.23 -2.87
CA ASN A 136 -12.36 -6.50 -4.09
C ASN A 136 -13.68 -7.00 -4.70
N GLN A 137 -13.92 -6.73 -5.98
CA GLN A 137 -15.11 -7.15 -6.72
C GLN A 137 -14.73 -7.92 -7.98
N ILE A 138 -13.60 -8.65 -7.94
CA ILE A 138 -13.02 -9.31 -9.10
C ILE A 138 -14.00 -10.37 -9.58
N ASN A 139 -14.52 -10.16 -10.78
CA ASN A 139 -15.46 -11.05 -11.47
C ASN A 139 -14.84 -11.74 -12.68
N SER A 140 -13.67 -11.28 -13.11
CA SER A 140 -12.95 -11.84 -14.24
C SER A 140 -11.46 -11.60 -14.13
N VAL A 141 -10.69 -12.60 -14.56
CA VAL A 141 -9.22 -12.59 -14.54
C VAL A 141 -8.74 -13.14 -15.88
N GLY A 142 -7.81 -12.42 -16.52
CA GLY A 142 -7.18 -12.85 -17.75
C GLY A 142 -6.29 -14.07 -17.53
N SER A 143 -6.20 -14.92 -18.55
CA SER A 143 -5.35 -16.13 -18.51
C SER A 143 -3.89 -15.77 -18.22
N GLY A 144 -3.25 -16.56 -17.36
CA GLY A 144 -1.83 -16.40 -17.06
C GLY A 144 -1.48 -15.27 -16.10
N ILE A 145 -2.43 -14.75 -15.32
CA ILE A 145 -2.17 -13.71 -14.31
C ILE A 145 -1.02 -14.06 -13.35
N LEU A 146 -0.82 -15.35 -13.03
CA LEU A 146 0.24 -15.85 -12.15
C LEU A 146 1.43 -16.45 -12.93
N ASP A 147 1.45 -16.34 -14.26
CA ASP A 147 2.53 -16.87 -15.08
C ASP A 147 3.80 -16.03 -14.91
N GLY A 148 4.95 -16.71 -14.84
CA GLY A 148 6.25 -16.07 -14.63
C GLY A 148 6.55 -15.65 -13.19
N LEU A 149 5.58 -15.73 -12.26
CA LEU A 149 5.77 -15.46 -10.83
C LEU A 149 6.33 -16.70 -10.11
N ASN A 150 7.56 -17.09 -10.44
CA ASN A 150 8.16 -18.33 -9.97
C ASN A 150 8.50 -18.32 -8.46
N ASP A 151 8.71 -17.14 -7.89
CA ASP A 151 9.02 -16.94 -6.47
C ASP A 151 7.78 -16.55 -5.65
N LEU A 152 6.57 -16.69 -6.21
CA LEU A 152 5.33 -16.35 -5.49
C LEU A 152 5.13 -17.32 -4.32
N GLU A 153 5.02 -16.77 -3.12
CA GLU A 153 4.85 -17.51 -1.87
C GLU A 153 3.44 -17.34 -1.30
N VAL A 154 2.83 -16.16 -1.48
CA VAL A 154 1.50 -15.83 -0.93
C VAL A 154 0.66 -15.13 -1.98
N ALA A 155 -0.59 -15.56 -2.14
CA ALA A 155 -1.59 -14.90 -2.98
C ALA A 155 -2.94 -14.89 -2.27
N ASP A 156 -3.47 -13.70 -2.02
CA ASP A 156 -4.80 -13.53 -1.44
C ASP A 156 -5.77 -12.97 -2.49
N PHE A 157 -6.78 -13.77 -2.83
CA PHE A 157 -7.91 -13.37 -3.68
C PHE A 157 -9.24 -13.51 -2.93
N SER A 158 -9.20 -13.65 -1.60
CA SER A 158 -10.38 -13.82 -0.78
C SER A 158 -11.37 -12.66 -0.95
N ARG A 159 -12.65 -12.95 -0.71
CA ARG A 159 -13.73 -11.96 -0.72
C ARG A 159 -13.83 -11.21 -2.06
N ASN A 160 -13.75 -11.96 -3.15
CA ASN A 160 -14.04 -11.52 -4.51
C ASN A 160 -15.25 -12.26 -5.10
N ILE A 161 -15.67 -11.92 -6.32
CA ILE A 161 -16.91 -12.43 -6.91
C ILE A 161 -16.70 -13.80 -7.56
N CYS A 162 -15.66 -13.94 -8.38
CA CYS A 162 -15.37 -15.19 -9.10
C CYS A 162 -14.41 -16.13 -8.35
N ILE A 163 -13.81 -15.66 -7.27
CA ILE A 163 -12.80 -16.37 -6.47
C ILE A 163 -12.91 -15.92 -5.01
N ASP A 164 -12.70 -16.84 -4.07
CA ASP A 164 -12.67 -16.55 -2.62
C ASP A 164 -11.65 -17.48 -1.96
N SER A 165 -10.38 -17.28 -2.35
CA SER A 165 -9.30 -18.23 -2.04
C SER A 165 -8.03 -17.51 -1.61
N PHE A 166 -7.34 -18.10 -0.64
CA PHE A 166 -6.04 -17.70 -0.12
C PHE A 166 -5.05 -18.85 -0.29
N ALA A 167 -3.86 -18.56 -0.81
CA ALA A 167 -2.80 -19.53 -1.04
C ALA A 167 -1.50 -19.07 -0.39
N ASN A 168 -0.84 -19.98 0.34
CA ASN A 168 0.44 -19.73 1.01
C ASN A 168 1.38 -20.95 1.02
N THR A 169 1.08 -21.96 0.20
CA THR A 169 1.92 -23.14 -0.04
C THR A 169 2.00 -23.42 -1.53
N PRO A 170 3.02 -24.17 -2.01
CA PRO A 170 3.10 -24.56 -3.42
C PRO A 170 1.87 -25.30 -3.93
N GLU A 171 1.26 -26.15 -3.10
CA GLU A 171 0.04 -26.89 -3.46
C GLU A 171 -1.15 -25.94 -3.62
N THR A 172 -1.39 -25.08 -2.62
CA THR A 172 -2.51 -24.12 -2.66
C THR A 172 -2.34 -23.07 -3.76
N LEU A 173 -1.11 -22.71 -4.12
CA LEU A 173 -0.83 -21.83 -5.26
C LEU A 173 -1.15 -22.50 -6.60
N ASN A 174 -0.91 -23.81 -6.73
CA ASN A 174 -1.30 -24.56 -7.92
C ASN A 174 -2.82 -24.70 -8.03
N ASP A 175 -3.50 -24.97 -6.91
CA ASP A 175 -4.96 -25.00 -6.85
C ASP A 175 -5.55 -23.63 -7.23
N LEU A 176 -5.00 -22.54 -6.68
CA LEU A 176 -5.40 -21.17 -7.01
C LEU A 176 -5.26 -20.86 -8.51
N LYS A 177 -4.16 -21.28 -9.16
CA LYS A 177 -4.00 -21.11 -10.61
C LYS A 177 -5.16 -21.73 -11.38
N TRP A 178 -5.53 -22.96 -11.04
CA TRP A 178 -6.62 -23.67 -11.67
C TRP A 178 -7.98 -23.00 -11.39
N GLU A 179 -8.22 -22.57 -10.16
CA GLU A 179 -9.46 -21.88 -9.78
C GLU A 179 -9.64 -20.55 -10.51
N LEU A 180 -8.56 -19.76 -10.66
CA LEU A 180 -8.60 -18.52 -11.43
C LEU A 180 -8.93 -18.78 -12.91
N GLU A 181 -8.34 -19.82 -13.52
CA GLU A 181 -8.64 -20.21 -14.90
C GLU A 181 -10.05 -20.77 -15.09
N TYR A 182 -10.59 -21.47 -14.08
CA TYR A 182 -11.89 -22.12 -14.20
C TYR A 182 -13.06 -21.19 -13.82
N SER A 183 -12.93 -20.50 -12.70
CA SER A 183 -14.01 -19.71 -12.09
C SER A 183 -13.98 -18.25 -12.55
N CYS A 184 -12.79 -17.70 -12.84
CA CYS A 184 -12.60 -16.30 -13.21
C CYS A 184 -12.27 -16.06 -14.68
N ALA A 185 -11.92 -17.07 -15.48
CA ALA A 185 -11.72 -16.85 -16.90
C ALA A 185 -12.99 -16.26 -17.51
N GLY A 186 -12.85 -15.10 -18.13
CA GLY A 186 -13.97 -14.38 -18.72
C GLY A 186 -14.80 -15.33 -19.58
N LYS A 187 -16.12 -15.38 -19.31
CA LYS A 187 -17.12 -15.74 -20.31
C LYS A 187 -17.00 -14.72 -21.44
N THR A 188 -15.98 -14.86 -22.26
CA THR A 188 -15.76 -14.00 -23.41
C THR A 188 -16.95 -14.21 -24.33
N SER A 189 -17.77 -13.17 -24.41
CA SER A 189 -18.77 -13.01 -25.44
C SER A 189 -18.13 -13.35 -26.79
N THR A 190 -18.75 -14.31 -27.48
CA THR A 190 -18.58 -14.64 -28.90
C THR A 190 -17.18 -15.05 -29.36
N ARG A 191 -17.04 -16.37 -29.50
CA ARG A 191 -16.37 -17.06 -30.62
C ARG A 191 -16.24 -16.17 -31.86
N SER A 192 -15.12 -15.46 -32.01
CA SER A 192 -14.65 -15.02 -33.33
C SER A 192 -14.11 -16.23 -34.05
N THR A 193 -14.98 -16.98 -34.73
CA THR A 193 -14.54 -17.77 -35.88
C THR A 193 -14.20 -16.82 -37.00
N THR A 194 -12.96 -16.36 -37.06
CA THR A 194 -12.34 -16.06 -38.36
C THR A 194 -12.14 -17.39 -39.07
N SER A 195 -13.19 -17.81 -39.79
CA SER A 195 -13.11 -18.83 -40.82
C SER A 195 -12.26 -18.28 -41.95
N THR A 196 -10.95 -18.48 -41.89
CA THR A 196 -10.08 -18.44 -43.06
C THR A 196 -10.43 -19.64 -43.94
N MET A 197 -11.18 -19.36 -45.01
CA MET A 197 -11.36 -20.29 -46.14
C MET A 197 -10.00 -20.56 -46.76
N SER A 198 -9.42 -21.73 -46.48
CA SER A 198 -8.32 -22.27 -47.27
C SER A 198 -8.89 -23.30 -48.23
N SER A 199 -8.74 -23.01 -49.52
CA SER A 199 -9.19 -23.86 -50.62
C SER A 199 -8.27 -25.06 -50.75
N SER A 200 -8.84 -26.27 -50.61
CA SER A 200 -8.22 -27.50 -51.07
C SER A 200 -9.27 -28.32 -51.82
N THR A 201 -9.10 -28.36 -53.13
CA THR A 201 -9.82 -29.19 -54.09
C THR A 201 -9.59 -30.67 -53.81
N ILE A 202 -10.64 -31.44 -53.52
CA ILE A 202 -10.64 -32.89 -53.71
C ILE A 202 -11.94 -33.31 -54.40
N SER A 203 -11.72 -34.13 -55.42
CA SER A 203 -12.59 -34.65 -56.47
C SER A 203 -13.80 -35.46 -55.99
N VAL A 204 -14.87 -35.31 -56.76
CA VAL A 204 -16.15 -36.01 -56.68
C VAL A 204 -16.04 -37.43 -57.24
N SER A 205 -16.54 -38.41 -56.49
CA SER A 205 -17.15 -39.62 -57.08
C SER A 205 -18.46 -39.91 -56.34
N SER A 206 -19.50 -40.10 -57.13
CA SER A 206 -20.89 -40.39 -56.79
C SER A 206 -21.11 -41.80 -56.23
N GLU A 207 -22.05 -41.95 -55.30
CA GLU A 207 -23.25 -42.78 -55.48
C GLU A 207 -24.27 -42.58 -54.33
N LEU A 208 -25.55 -42.52 -54.71
CA LEU A 208 -26.72 -42.41 -53.81
C LEU A 208 -27.09 -43.79 -53.26
N THR A 209 -27.57 -43.86 -52.00
CA THR A 209 -28.94 -44.31 -51.68
C THR A 209 -29.30 -44.12 -50.21
N THR A 210 -30.50 -43.54 -50.00
CA THR A 210 -31.50 -43.68 -48.91
C THR A 210 -31.26 -44.80 -47.89
N THR A 211 -31.53 -44.69 -46.58
CA THR A 211 -32.81 -44.34 -45.91
C THR A 211 -32.59 -44.21 -44.39
N SER A 212 -33.39 -43.36 -43.74
CA SER A 212 -33.40 -43.06 -42.30
C SER A 212 -34.12 -44.12 -41.45
N VAL A 213 -33.49 -44.65 -40.40
CA VAL A 213 -34.17 -45.27 -39.23
C VAL A 213 -33.35 -45.04 -37.94
N ILE A 214 -34.02 -44.51 -36.93
CA ILE A 214 -33.59 -44.30 -35.54
C ILE A 214 -33.69 -45.63 -34.75
N PRO A 215 -32.71 -46.01 -33.92
CA PRO A 215 -32.93 -46.97 -32.84
C PRO A 215 -32.87 -46.30 -31.46
N THR A 216 -33.95 -46.48 -30.71
CA THR A 216 -34.11 -46.19 -29.27
C THR A 216 -33.28 -47.14 -28.38
N PRO A 217 -32.89 -46.72 -27.16
CA PRO A 217 -32.03 -47.50 -26.27
C PRO A 217 -32.79 -48.61 -25.50
N PRO A 218 -32.12 -49.72 -25.12
CA PRO A 218 -32.73 -50.81 -24.37
C PRO A 218 -32.80 -50.55 -22.85
N THR A 219 -33.96 -50.82 -22.28
CA THR A 219 -34.31 -50.80 -20.84
C THR A 219 -33.66 -51.99 -20.09
N PRO A 220 -33.29 -51.87 -18.79
CA PRO A 220 -32.65 -52.95 -18.03
C PRO A 220 -33.67 -53.97 -17.47
N PRO A 221 -33.26 -55.23 -17.21
CA PRO A 221 -34.13 -56.23 -16.62
C PRO A 221 -34.14 -56.16 -15.07
N THR A 222 -35.36 -56.18 -14.53
CA THR A 222 -35.70 -56.46 -13.13
C THR A 222 -35.67 -57.96 -12.84
N THR A 223 -35.11 -58.37 -11.70
CA THR A 223 -35.46 -59.62 -11.00
C THR A 223 -35.51 -59.42 -9.49
N GLN A 224 -36.49 -60.10 -8.89
CA GLN A 224 -36.99 -60.02 -7.53
C GLN A 224 -36.18 -60.86 -6.52
N THR A 225 -36.04 -60.28 -5.31
CA THR A 225 -36.21 -60.82 -3.94
C THR A 225 -35.89 -62.27 -3.57
N THR A 226 -35.08 -62.43 -2.52
CA THR A 226 -35.37 -63.32 -1.38
C THR A 226 -35.02 -62.65 -0.05
N SER A 227 -35.86 -62.89 0.96
CA SER A 227 -35.92 -62.26 2.27
C SER A 227 -35.32 -63.11 3.39
N THR A 228 -34.72 -62.45 4.39
CA THR A 228 -34.72 -62.78 5.83
C THR A 228 -34.32 -61.48 6.55
N GLY A 229 -34.87 -60.98 7.65
CA GLY A 229 -35.93 -61.35 8.57
C GLY A 229 -35.69 -60.57 9.88
N ALA A 230 -36.70 -59.81 10.35
CA ALA A 230 -36.86 -59.23 11.72
C ALA A 230 -35.83 -58.14 12.18
N THR A 231 -36.14 -57.09 12.95
CA THR A 231 -37.28 -56.77 13.83
C THR A 231 -37.31 -55.25 14.11
N THR A 232 -38.48 -54.74 14.43
CA THR A 232 -38.88 -53.37 14.80
C THR A 232 -38.20 -52.77 16.04
N LYS A 233 -37.90 -51.46 16.03
CA LYS A 233 -38.46 -50.49 17.00
C LYS A 233 -38.10 -49.04 16.66
N SER A 234 -39.12 -48.17 16.70
CA SER A 234 -39.03 -46.72 16.65
C SER A 234 -39.15 -46.16 18.06
N THR A 235 -38.27 -45.23 18.46
CA THR A 235 -38.54 -44.31 19.59
C THR A 235 -37.79 -42.98 19.42
N ALA A 236 -38.57 -41.90 19.35
CA ALA A 236 -38.41 -40.52 19.84
C ALA A 236 -37.05 -39.79 19.93
N ILE A 237 -37.13 -38.52 19.50
CA ILE A 237 -36.25 -37.36 19.75
C ILE A 237 -36.17 -37.04 21.26
N PRO A 238 -35.01 -36.56 21.77
CA PRO A 238 -34.94 -35.15 22.20
C PRO A 238 -33.63 -34.42 21.83
N THR A 239 -33.81 -33.16 21.42
CA THR A 239 -33.01 -31.94 21.63
C THR A 239 -31.63 -32.01 22.31
N SER A 240 -30.62 -31.46 21.60
CA SER A 240 -29.46 -30.61 21.98
C SER A 240 -28.85 -30.68 23.40
N PRO A 241 -27.50 -30.54 23.53
CA PRO A 241 -26.95 -29.18 23.59
C PRO A 241 -25.66 -28.96 22.79
N THR A 242 -25.56 -27.73 22.31
CA THR A 242 -24.38 -26.99 21.83
C THR A 242 -23.20 -27.09 22.80
N GLU A 243 -22.00 -27.38 22.30
CA GLU A 243 -20.74 -27.19 23.04
C GLU A 243 -19.83 -26.22 22.25
N PRO A 244 -19.09 -25.31 22.91
CA PRO A 244 -18.53 -24.13 22.27
C PRO A 244 -17.09 -24.35 21.76
N SER A 245 -16.84 -23.80 20.57
CA SER A 245 -15.50 -23.58 20.01
C SER A 245 -14.80 -22.46 20.78
N THR A 246 -13.66 -22.77 21.40
CA THR A 246 -12.74 -21.80 22.01
C THR A 246 -11.64 -21.43 21.02
N TYR A 247 -11.74 -20.23 20.44
CA TYR A 247 -10.61 -19.52 19.81
C TYR A 247 -10.07 -18.47 20.80
N PRO A 248 -8.74 -18.30 20.95
CA PRO A 248 -8.19 -17.20 21.73
C PRO A 248 -8.10 -15.93 20.87
N THR A 249 -8.98 -14.98 21.11
CA THR A 249 -8.83 -13.57 20.68
C THR A 249 -8.05 -12.79 21.73
N SER A 250 -6.86 -12.32 21.39
CA SER A 250 -6.12 -11.32 22.16
C SER A 250 -6.12 -9.99 21.40
N THR A 251 -7.15 -9.17 21.64
CA THR A 251 -7.17 -7.75 21.28
C THR A 251 -7.02 -6.93 22.55
N SER A 252 -5.80 -6.48 22.84
CA SER A 252 -5.53 -5.44 23.83
C SER A 252 -5.48 -4.09 23.14
N THR A 253 -6.61 -3.38 23.12
CA THR A 253 -6.66 -1.92 22.89
C THR A 253 -6.10 -1.21 24.13
N PRO A 254 -5.13 -0.29 24.01
CA PRO A 254 -4.75 0.59 25.12
C PRO A 254 -5.83 1.67 25.38
N PRO A 255 -6.00 2.13 26.64
CA PRO A 255 -7.08 3.02 27.00
C PRO A 255 -6.83 4.46 26.54
N ILE A 256 -7.91 5.11 26.10
CA ILE A 256 -8.01 6.55 25.82
C ILE A 256 -7.92 7.31 27.16
N PRO A 257 -7.02 8.30 27.33
CA PRO A 257 -7.10 9.20 28.47
C PRO A 257 -8.23 10.21 28.24
N THR A 258 -9.29 10.09 29.03
CA THR A 258 -10.33 11.12 29.17
C THR A 258 -9.72 12.38 29.80
N SER A 259 -9.86 13.51 29.09
CA SER A 259 -9.54 14.85 29.55
C SER A 259 -10.47 15.26 30.71
N PRO A 260 -9.98 15.87 31.80
CA PRO A 260 -10.84 16.46 32.80
C PRO A 260 -11.29 17.87 32.37
N THR A 261 -12.59 18.07 32.45
CA THR A 261 -13.36 19.30 32.21
C THR A 261 -12.87 20.50 33.01
N ASP A 262 -12.74 21.62 32.30
CA ASP A 262 -12.64 22.99 32.82
C ASP A 262 -13.77 23.29 33.82
N THR A 263 -13.42 23.79 35.00
CA THR A 263 -14.34 24.61 35.81
C THR A 263 -13.63 25.89 36.20
N THR A 264 -14.26 26.98 35.79
CA THR A 264 -13.87 28.38 35.91
C THR A 264 -13.76 28.82 37.37
N THR A 265 -12.64 29.44 37.76
CA THR A 265 -12.61 30.56 38.74
C THR A 265 -11.25 31.28 38.71
N GLN A 266 -11.25 32.51 38.19
CA GLN A 266 -10.38 33.62 38.62
C GLN A 266 -11.06 34.25 39.87
N PRO A 267 -10.39 34.82 40.91
CA PRO A 267 -9.49 35.96 40.69
C PRO A 267 -8.36 36.33 41.68
N THR A 268 -7.50 37.21 41.14
CA THR A 268 -6.75 38.33 41.78
C THR A 268 -5.41 38.11 42.52
N ALA A 269 -4.48 38.99 42.14
CA ALA A 269 -3.53 39.75 42.96
C ALA A 269 -2.08 39.25 43.15
N ILE A 270 -1.19 40.08 42.60
CA ILE A 270 0.22 40.42 42.90
C ILE A 270 0.43 40.58 44.43
N PRO A 271 1.58 40.19 45.05
CA PRO A 271 2.78 41.05 45.02
C PRO A 271 4.19 40.41 45.05
N THR A 272 5.08 41.13 44.34
CA THR A 272 6.46 41.57 44.65
C THR A 272 7.63 40.59 44.88
N SER A 273 8.63 40.81 44.00
CA SER A 273 10.08 40.99 44.24
C SER A 273 10.93 39.89 44.88
N SER A 274 11.94 39.44 44.12
CA SER A 274 13.33 39.75 44.46
C SER A 274 14.24 39.64 43.24
N THR A 275 15.04 40.69 43.08
CA THR A 275 16.24 40.88 42.27
C THR A 275 17.26 39.74 42.33
N GLU A 276 17.91 39.45 41.21
CA GLU A 276 19.39 39.45 41.13
C GLU A 276 19.86 39.60 39.68
N SER A 277 20.98 40.31 39.55
CA SER A 277 21.55 40.89 38.33
C SER A 277 22.93 40.29 38.10
N SER A 278 23.31 40.02 36.85
CA SER A 278 24.69 39.76 36.40
C SER A 278 24.69 39.72 34.87
N THR A 279 24.90 40.87 34.22
CA THR A 279 26.15 41.38 33.61
C THR A 279 26.59 40.68 32.31
N TYR A 280 26.52 41.48 31.23
CA TYR A 280 27.05 41.32 29.86
C TYR A 280 28.59 41.17 29.80
N PRO A 281 29.17 40.82 28.62
CA PRO A 281 29.58 41.87 27.67
C PRO A 281 29.10 41.63 26.23
N SER A 282 28.73 42.75 25.59
CA SER A 282 28.50 42.90 24.15
C SER A 282 29.84 43.13 23.42
N SER A 283 29.96 42.60 22.20
CA SER A 283 31.01 42.95 21.25
C SER A 283 30.49 43.94 20.21
N THR A 284 31.16 45.09 20.15
CA THR A 284 31.03 46.19 19.19
C THR A 284 31.72 45.85 17.87
N SER A 285 31.12 46.22 16.74
CA SER A 285 31.80 46.32 15.46
C SER A 285 31.72 47.74 14.90
N THR A 286 32.87 48.24 14.50
CA THR A 286 33.17 49.59 14.05
C THR A 286 32.90 49.76 12.54
N ILE A 287 32.41 50.96 12.20
CA ILE A 287 32.24 51.46 10.84
C ILE A 287 33.60 51.92 10.30
N SER A 288 33.90 51.62 9.04
CA SER A 288 34.94 52.31 8.26
C SER A 288 34.51 52.41 6.79
N THR A 289 34.43 53.64 6.31
CA THR A 289 34.23 54.06 4.92
C THR A 289 35.55 54.11 4.18
N SER A 290 35.62 53.66 2.92
CA SER A 290 36.34 54.38 1.83
C SER A 290 36.16 53.73 0.44
N THR A 291 35.69 54.56 -0.50
CA THR A 291 36.07 54.70 -1.93
C THR A 291 35.95 53.55 -2.94
N ASN A 292 35.15 53.83 -3.96
CA ASN A 292 35.04 53.17 -5.28
C ASN A 292 36.29 53.43 -6.17
N PRO A 293 36.54 52.64 -7.24
CA PRO A 293 35.99 53.03 -8.55
C PRO A 293 35.49 51.88 -9.46
N THR A 294 34.40 52.22 -10.15
CA THR A 294 33.89 51.87 -11.50
C THR A 294 34.63 50.81 -12.35
N GLU A 295 33.90 49.78 -12.81
CA GLU A 295 33.79 49.41 -14.24
C GLU A 295 32.63 48.41 -14.55
N THR A 296 31.73 48.87 -15.43
CA THR A 296 31.06 48.20 -16.55
C THR A 296 30.31 46.85 -16.41
N THR A 297 28.98 46.98 -16.41
CA THR A 297 27.92 46.18 -17.08
C THR A 297 28.29 44.87 -17.79
N THR A 298 27.71 43.75 -17.33
CA THR A 298 26.91 42.80 -18.15
C THR A 298 25.97 42.02 -17.23
N ARG A 299 24.66 42.24 -17.35
CA ARG A 299 23.60 41.56 -16.59
C ARG A 299 23.24 40.24 -17.29
N THR A 300 23.69 39.13 -16.72
CA THR A 300 23.10 37.81 -16.93
C THR A 300 22.50 37.40 -15.59
N GLU A 301 21.18 37.41 -15.49
CA GLU A 301 20.47 37.00 -14.28
C GLU A 301 20.54 35.49 -14.12
N THR A 302 21.56 35.04 -13.40
CA THR A 302 21.55 33.75 -12.72
C THR A 302 20.89 33.96 -11.36
N THR A 303 19.56 33.89 -11.29
CA THR A 303 18.90 33.72 -9.99
C THR A 303 18.96 32.26 -9.59
N THR A 304 20.06 31.95 -8.91
CA THR A 304 20.16 30.93 -7.87
C THR A 304 18.89 30.87 -7.03
N ASN A 305 18.25 29.72 -6.97
CA ASN A 305 17.42 29.35 -5.82
C ASN A 305 17.85 27.97 -5.30
N SER A 306 19.14 27.84 -5.02
CA SER A 306 19.76 26.74 -4.28
C SER A 306 19.84 27.05 -2.77
N GLN A 307 18.97 27.93 -2.27
CA GLN A 307 18.91 28.38 -0.88
C GLN A 307 17.51 28.25 -0.28
N LEU A 308 16.75 27.24 -0.71
CA LEU A 308 15.68 26.64 0.10
C LEU A 308 15.87 25.12 0.34
N ASP A 309 16.97 24.53 -0.18
CA ASP A 309 17.29 23.09 -0.08
C ASP A 309 18.41 22.77 0.95
N ARG A 310 18.81 23.76 1.77
CA ARG A 310 19.78 23.57 2.87
C ARG A 310 19.40 24.37 4.10
N ILE A 311 18.20 24.16 4.62
CA ILE A 311 17.89 24.54 6.00
C ILE A 311 17.49 23.27 6.76
N ASP A 312 18.52 22.75 7.44
CA ASP A 312 18.51 21.97 8.67
C ASP A 312 18.04 20.52 8.63
N GLN A 313 18.90 19.81 7.92
CA GLN A 313 19.39 18.44 8.07
C GLN A 313 19.35 17.75 9.44
N CYS A 314 18.89 18.31 10.56
CA CYS A 314 18.81 17.57 11.82
C CYS A 314 17.51 17.90 12.57
N LEU A 315 16.52 17.01 12.51
CA LEU A 315 15.16 17.16 13.05
C LEU A 315 15.16 17.58 14.54
N THR A 316 14.93 18.87 14.78
CA THR A 316 14.66 19.45 16.12
C THR A 316 13.19 19.83 16.30
N SER A 317 12.41 19.75 15.22
CA SER A 317 10.96 19.98 15.15
C SER A 317 10.39 19.18 13.97
N CYS A 318 9.07 19.11 13.89
CA CYS A 318 8.36 18.47 12.79
C CYS A 318 8.55 19.26 11.48
N PRO A 319 8.91 18.58 10.38
CA PRO A 319 8.91 19.20 9.06
C PRO A 319 7.52 19.68 8.66
N ILE A 320 7.46 20.65 7.75
CA ILE A 320 6.21 21.19 7.23
C ILE A 320 5.36 20.04 6.65
N ASN A 321 4.07 19.99 7.03
CA ASN A 321 3.11 18.95 6.65
C ASN A 321 3.41 17.53 7.12
N ALA A 322 4.45 17.32 7.95
CA ALA A 322 4.72 15.99 8.51
C ALA A 322 3.61 15.54 9.46
N ASN A 323 3.35 14.22 9.47
CA ASN A 323 2.40 13.58 10.36
C ASN A 323 3.06 12.39 11.09
N GLY A 324 2.57 12.01 12.26
CA GLY A 324 3.07 10.82 12.97
C GLY A 324 4.27 11.08 13.87
N TYR A 325 5.01 10.02 14.24
CA TYR A 325 6.06 10.12 15.25
C TYR A 325 7.46 10.17 14.63
N LEU A 326 8.29 11.12 15.06
CA LEU A 326 9.66 11.30 14.60
C LEU A 326 10.64 11.30 15.78
N GLY A 327 11.78 10.62 15.64
CA GLY A 327 12.79 10.59 16.70
C GLY A 327 13.46 11.96 16.91
N ASN A 328 13.82 12.27 18.15
CA ASN A 328 14.57 13.48 18.47
C ASN A 328 16.09 13.23 18.38
N ARG A 329 16.79 14.00 17.54
CA ARG A 329 18.25 13.84 17.31
C ARG A 329 19.15 14.41 18.38
N ARG A 330 18.60 15.07 19.40
CA ARG A 330 19.38 15.55 20.55
C ARG A 330 19.19 14.69 21.79
N ASP A 331 18.14 13.90 21.82
CA ASP A 331 17.76 13.11 22.98
C ASP A 331 16.97 11.88 22.55
N CYS A 332 17.59 10.70 22.63
CA CYS A 332 16.95 9.42 22.31
C CYS A 332 15.73 9.12 23.16
N ARG A 333 15.56 9.77 24.31
CA ARG A 333 14.37 9.62 25.14
C ARG A 333 13.24 10.51 24.68
N ARG A 334 13.48 11.46 23.77
CA ARG A 334 12.45 12.36 23.24
C ARG A 334 12.11 12.01 21.80
N TYR A 335 10.90 12.38 21.42
CA TYR A 335 10.39 12.23 20.06
C TYR A 335 9.32 13.28 19.81
N PHE A 336 8.96 13.48 18.56
CA PHE A 336 7.95 14.43 18.14
C PHE A 336 6.72 13.68 17.69
N PHE A 337 5.54 14.12 18.12
CA PHE A 337 4.30 13.86 17.40
C PHE A 337 4.02 15.03 16.47
N CYS A 338 3.92 14.74 15.19
CA CYS A 338 3.67 15.69 14.12
C CYS A 338 2.22 15.59 13.67
N ASN A 339 1.56 16.74 13.58
CA ASN A 339 0.25 16.85 12.96
C ASN A 339 0.26 18.05 12.01
N ARG A 340 0.35 17.77 10.70
CA ARG A 340 0.52 18.77 9.64
C ARG A 340 1.67 19.74 9.92
N GLY A 341 2.80 19.19 10.40
CA GLY A 341 4.00 19.95 10.76
C GLY A 341 3.96 20.66 12.12
N MET A 342 2.82 20.63 12.83
CA MET A 342 2.80 21.09 14.23
C MET A 342 3.56 20.11 15.10
N THR A 343 4.52 20.61 15.87
CA THR A 343 5.41 19.80 16.71
C THR A 343 4.87 19.69 18.13
N ASN A 344 4.68 18.46 18.61
CA ASN A 344 4.50 18.17 20.02
C ASN A 344 5.66 17.28 20.51
N ILE A 345 6.44 17.75 21.48
CA ILE A 345 7.58 17.01 22.02
C ILE A 345 7.08 16.07 23.11
N LEU A 346 7.33 14.78 22.92
CA LEU A 346 7.01 13.71 23.83
C LEU A 346 8.30 13.08 24.38
N GLN A 347 8.18 12.39 25.51
CA GLN A 347 9.28 11.71 26.17
C GLN A 347 8.89 10.27 26.48
N CYS A 348 9.80 9.34 26.19
CA CYS A 348 9.65 7.93 26.52
C CYS A 348 9.69 7.70 28.04
N PRO A 349 9.01 6.64 28.52
CA PRO A 349 9.12 6.16 29.91
C PRO A 349 10.56 6.00 30.39
N GLU A 350 10.76 5.90 31.71
CA GLU A 350 12.11 5.77 32.28
C GLU A 350 12.90 4.62 31.65
N ASN A 351 14.15 4.92 31.30
CA ASN A 351 15.11 4.01 30.66
C ASN A 351 14.75 3.49 29.26
N GLN A 352 13.70 4.01 28.63
CA GLN A 352 13.38 3.71 27.23
C GLN A 352 13.89 4.80 26.29
N ILE A 353 14.18 4.40 25.05
CA ILE A 353 14.48 5.29 23.93
C ILE A 353 13.43 5.12 22.83
N PHE A 354 13.23 6.16 22.05
CA PHE A 354 12.34 6.11 20.89
C PHE A 354 13.03 5.35 19.76
N ASP A 355 12.48 4.19 19.42
CA ASP A 355 12.89 3.42 18.26
C ASP A 355 12.30 4.03 17.00
N VAL A 356 13.17 4.52 16.12
CA VAL A 356 12.76 5.15 14.85
C VAL A 356 12.13 4.16 13.88
N ILE A 357 12.33 2.85 14.08
CA ILE A 357 11.77 1.79 13.23
C ILE A 357 10.34 1.44 13.65
N THR A 358 10.13 1.12 14.93
CA THR A 358 8.79 0.77 15.44
C THR A 358 7.92 1.98 15.75
N ALA A 359 8.50 3.20 15.70
CA ALA A 359 7.85 4.44 16.10
C ALA A 359 7.27 4.39 17.52
N ALA A 360 7.95 3.66 18.41
CA ALA A 360 7.54 3.41 19.78
C ALA A 360 8.73 3.51 20.73
N CYS A 361 8.43 3.66 22.02
CA CYS A 361 9.45 3.62 23.06
C CYS A 361 9.80 2.17 23.40
N GLY A 362 11.09 1.85 23.39
CA GLY A 362 11.60 0.51 23.66
C GLY A 362 12.92 0.51 24.41
N ASP A 363 13.41 -0.69 24.71
CA ASP A 363 14.66 -0.86 25.44
C ASP A 363 15.86 -0.43 24.59
N PRO A 364 16.87 0.27 25.16
CA PRO A 364 18.04 0.74 24.44
C PRO A 364 18.86 -0.33 23.74
N GLY A 365 18.79 -1.59 24.17
CA GLY A 365 19.52 -2.70 23.54
C GLY A 365 18.93 -3.17 22.22
N ASN A 366 17.65 -2.89 21.96
CA ASN A 366 16.90 -3.38 20.79
C ASN A 366 16.33 -2.26 19.92
N SER A 367 16.37 -1.02 20.41
CA SER A 367 15.77 0.15 19.79
C SER A 367 16.81 0.95 19.04
N ILE A 368 16.47 1.49 17.87
CA ILE A 368 17.38 2.32 17.09
C ILE A 368 17.07 3.80 17.35
N CYS A 369 18.05 4.55 17.83
CA CYS A 369 17.90 5.97 18.04
C CYS A 369 18.31 6.76 16.78
N ILE A 370 17.61 7.87 16.51
CA ILE A 370 17.95 8.75 15.38
C ILE A 370 19.34 9.39 15.52
N VAL A 371 19.91 9.47 16.74
CA VAL A 371 21.25 10.04 16.98
C VAL A 371 22.36 9.23 16.32
N ASP A 372 22.12 7.94 16.07
CA ASP A 372 23.12 7.01 15.55
C ASP A 372 23.41 7.22 14.06
N TYR A 373 22.66 8.13 13.41
CA TYR A 373 22.84 8.50 12.01
C TYR A 373 23.47 9.91 11.89
N GLN A 374 24.61 10.02 11.22
CA GLN A 374 25.18 11.28 10.72
C GLN A 374 24.27 11.78 9.55
N CYS A 375 23.78 13.03 9.44
CA CYS A 375 24.33 14.28 9.96
C CYS A 375 25.68 14.56 9.30
#